data_AF-A0A3B6X3J5-F1
#
_entry.id   AF-A0A3B6X3J5-F1
#
_cell.length_a   1.000
_cell.length_b   1.000
_cell.length_c   1.000
_cell.angle_alpha   90.00
_cell.angle_beta   90.00
_cell.angle_gamma   90.00
#
_symmetry.space_group_name_H-M   'P 1'
#
loop_
_entity.id
_entity.type
_entity.pdbx_description
1 polymer ?
#
loop_
_entity_poly.entity_id
_entity_poly.type
_entity_poly.pdbx_seq_one_letter_code
_entity_poly.pdbx_strand_id
1 'polypeptide(L)'
;MSYRNTALRLVSAAAFTGSVALAGSAPALAEPNTGSASDMNTLAASLSKGYGLNNCKPQELTESGELAELLCGQSPDPSGPGSGVYALFSNGTNLASAFSSTIKDVSLANCGDAGQSPGTWKQNGQTGGQIACGTYKNYATLTWTTDAKNVLGHLTAANSDVNALYQWWRTNG
;
A
#
# COMPACT_ATOMS: atom_id res chain seq x y z
N MET A 1 -26.08 -38.26 63.23
CA MET A 1 -26.88 -38.85 62.12
C MET A 1 -25.99 -38.80 60.88
N SER A 2 -25.12 -39.78 60.62
CA SER A 2 -25.40 -41.05 59.90
C SER A 2 -26.23 -40.83 58.63
N TYR A 3 -25.67 -41.03 57.44
CA TYR A 3 -25.73 -42.29 56.69
C TYR A 3 -24.83 -42.23 55.44
N ARG A 4 -24.06 -43.29 55.21
CA ARG A 4 -23.48 -43.66 53.91
C ARG A 4 -24.61 -44.11 52.99
N ASN A 5 -24.45 -43.96 51.67
CA ASN A 5 -24.50 -45.12 50.75
C ASN A 5 -24.11 -44.83 49.30
N THR A 6 -23.29 -45.75 48.83
CA THR A 6 -22.81 -46.09 47.49
C THR A 6 -23.94 -46.51 46.53
N ALA A 7 -23.83 -46.14 45.24
CA ALA A 7 -24.32 -46.84 44.03
C ALA A 7 -24.39 -45.80 42.88
N LEU A 8 -24.17 -46.06 41.59
CA LEU A 8 -23.77 -47.21 40.80
C LEU A 8 -23.31 -46.64 39.43
N ARG A 9 -22.32 -47.26 38.81
CA ARG A 9 -21.89 -46.98 37.43
C ARG A 9 -23.03 -47.28 36.44
N LEU A 10 -23.25 -46.39 35.48
CA LEU A 10 -23.74 -46.76 34.15
C LEU A 10 -22.97 -45.97 33.09
N VAL A 11 -22.13 -46.70 32.36
CA VAL A 11 -21.46 -46.28 31.14
C VAL A 11 -22.47 -46.44 30.01
N SER A 12 -22.94 -45.35 29.44
CA SER A 12 -23.72 -45.37 28.20
C SER A 12 -22.77 -45.09 27.03
N ALA A 13 -22.32 -46.15 26.37
CA ALA A 13 -21.61 -46.07 25.11
C ALA A 13 -22.61 -45.71 24.01
N ALA A 14 -22.60 -44.45 23.54
CA ALA A 14 -23.29 -44.05 22.33
C ALA A 14 -22.36 -44.27 21.14
N ALA A 15 -22.61 -45.32 20.36
CA ALA A 15 -21.99 -45.53 19.06
C ALA A 15 -22.53 -44.48 18.08
N PHE A 16 -21.76 -43.42 17.81
CA PHE A 16 -22.05 -42.51 16.71
C PHE A 16 -21.51 -43.12 15.42
N THR A 17 -22.46 -43.47 14.56
CA THR A 17 -22.24 -43.88 13.18
C THR A 17 -21.57 -42.73 12.41
N GLY A 18 -20.30 -42.92 12.06
CA GLY A 18 -19.54 -42.00 11.24
C GLY A 18 -20.10 -41.94 9.82
N SER A 19 -20.75 -40.84 9.48
CA SER A 19 -21.06 -40.49 8.09
C SER A 19 -19.89 -39.69 7.55
N VAL A 20 -19.03 -40.31 6.74
CA VAL A 20 -17.99 -39.61 5.99
C VAL A 20 -18.66 -38.93 4.81
N ALA A 21 -19.04 -37.66 5.00
CA ALA A 21 -19.33 -36.78 3.89
C ALA A 21 -18.00 -36.42 3.22
N LEU A 22 -17.80 -36.86 1.98
CA LEU A 22 -16.75 -36.31 1.12
C LEU A 22 -17.10 -34.84 0.88
N ALA A 23 -16.51 -33.94 1.69
CA ALA A 23 -16.52 -32.52 1.42
C ALA A 23 -15.84 -32.31 0.07
N GLY A 24 -16.63 -31.96 -0.95
CA GLY A 24 -16.11 -31.58 -2.26
C GLY A 24 -15.08 -30.48 -2.07
N SER A 25 -13.94 -30.63 -2.74
CA SER A 25 -12.90 -29.62 -2.83
C SER A 25 -13.56 -28.32 -3.31
N ALA A 26 -13.71 -27.34 -2.41
CA ALA A 26 -13.99 -25.99 -2.84
C ALA A 26 -12.87 -25.61 -3.83
N PRO A 27 -13.19 -25.00 -4.99
CA PRO A 27 -12.13 -24.46 -5.83
C PRO A 27 -11.31 -23.52 -4.97
N ALA A 28 -10.00 -23.76 -4.89
CA ALA A 28 -9.09 -22.81 -4.27
C ALA A 28 -9.31 -21.49 -5.00
N LEU A 29 -9.83 -20.48 -4.28
CA LEU A 29 -9.86 -19.12 -4.80
C LEU A 29 -8.42 -18.79 -5.18
N ALA A 30 -8.19 -18.38 -6.44
CA ALA A 30 -6.91 -17.86 -6.83
C ALA A 30 -6.55 -16.75 -5.84
N GLU A 31 -5.36 -16.82 -5.26
CA GLU A 31 -4.87 -15.76 -4.39
C GLU A 31 -4.92 -14.43 -5.17
N PRO A 32 -5.30 -13.31 -4.52
CA PRO A 32 -5.33 -12.03 -5.21
C PRO A 32 -3.96 -11.76 -5.86
N ASN A 33 -3.96 -11.35 -7.13
CA ASN A 33 -2.73 -11.02 -7.84
C ASN A 33 -2.16 -9.74 -7.23
N THR A 34 -1.34 -9.88 -6.19
CA THR A 34 -0.69 -8.77 -5.49
C THR A 34 0.77 -8.61 -5.87
N GLY A 35 1.32 -9.49 -6.71
CA GLY A 35 2.74 -9.48 -7.07
C GLY A 35 3.56 -10.54 -6.32
N SER A 36 4.82 -10.71 -6.73
CA SER A 36 5.71 -11.68 -6.10
C SER A 36 6.31 -11.13 -4.80
N ALA A 37 6.76 -12.02 -3.90
CA ALA A 37 7.48 -11.60 -2.69
C ALA A 37 8.78 -10.82 -3.00
N SER A 38 9.42 -11.10 -4.14
CA SER A 38 10.62 -10.38 -4.58
C SER A 38 10.29 -8.95 -4.99
N ASP A 39 9.20 -8.76 -5.74
CA ASP A 39 8.73 -7.44 -6.16
C ASP A 39 8.27 -6.61 -4.96
N MET A 40 7.59 -7.24 -4.00
CA MET A 40 7.20 -6.60 -2.74
C MET A 40 8.40 -6.11 -1.93
N ASN A 41 9.43 -6.93 -1.79
CA ASN A 41 10.64 -6.52 -1.08
C ASN A 41 11.39 -5.40 -1.83
N THR A 42 11.38 -5.44 -3.16
CA THR A 42 11.97 -4.38 -4.01
C THR A 42 11.23 -3.06 -3.82
N LEU A 43 9.90 -3.08 -3.83
CA LEU A 43 9.07 -1.91 -3.58
C LEU A 43 9.23 -1.39 -2.14
N ALA A 44 9.24 -2.29 -1.15
CA ALA A 44 9.41 -1.96 0.26
C ALA A 44 10.72 -1.21 0.54
N ALA A 45 11.80 -1.50 -0.21
CA ALA A 45 13.08 -0.80 -0.13
C ALA A 45 13.07 0.63 -0.73
N SER A 46 11.96 1.04 -1.34
CA SER A 46 11.79 2.35 -1.98
C SER A 46 10.71 3.21 -1.33
N LEU A 47 10.12 2.75 -0.22
CA LEU A 47 9.11 3.51 0.50
C LEU A 47 9.74 4.71 1.20
N SER A 48 8.98 5.79 1.33
CA SER A 48 9.39 6.94 2.13
C SER A 48 9.59 6.54 3.59
N LYS A 49 10.50 7.23 4.28
CA LYS A 49 10.88 6.98 5.66
C LYS A 49 9.64 6.91 6.57
N GLY A 50 9.57 5.85 7.38
CA GLY A 50 8.46 5.57 8.29
C GLY A 50 7.41 4.62 7.71
N TYR A 51 7.43 4.37 6.41
CA TYR A 51 6.63 3.32 5.78
C TYR A 51 7.41 2.01 5.63
N GLY A 52 6.69 0.89 5.73
CA GLY A 52 7.23 -0.46 5.69
C GLY A 52 6.12 -1.51 5.68
N LEU A 53 6.49 -2.78 5.52
CA LEU A 53 5.52 -3.88 5.49
C LEU A 53 4.71 -4.06 6.79
N ASN A 54 5.08 -3.36 7.87
CA ASN A 54 4.33 -3.33 9.13
C ASN A 54 3.15 -2.34 9.13
N ASN A 55 3.15 -1.32 8.27
CA ASN A 55 2.08 -0.33 8.16
C ASN A 55 1.57 -0.10 6.72
N CYS A 56 2.04 -0.92 5.78
CA CYS A 56 1.56 -0.99 4.42
C CYS A 56 1.02 -2.39 4.10
N LYS A 57 0.01 -2.46 3.23
CA LYS A 57 -0.63 -3.70 2.81
C LYS A 57 -0.51 -3.88 1.29
N PRO A 58 -0.15 -5.08 0.80
CA PRO A 58 -0.20 -5.40 -0.62
C PRO A 58 -1.60 -5.12 -1.18
N GLN A 59 -1.66 -4.53 -2.37
CA GLN A 59 -2.91 -4.33 -3.10
C GLN A 59 -2.97 -5.23 -4.33
N GLU A 60 -4.19 -5.46 -4.82
CA GLU A 60 -4.41 -6.13 -6.10
C GLU A 60 -3.84 -5.24 -7.22
N LEU A 61 -3.10 -5.86 -8.14
CA LEU A 61 -2.47 -5.15 -9.25
C LEU A 61 -3.54 -4.83 -10.30
N THR A 62 -3.75 -3.54 -10.54
CA THR A 62 -4.81 -3.07 -11.45
C THR A 62 -4.27 -2.30 -12.65
N GLU A 63 -3.03 -1.80 -12.54
CA GLU A 63 -2.40 -1.01 -13.59
C GLU A 63 -1.58 -1.90 -14.54
N SER A 64 -1.46 -1.47 -15.81
CA SER A 64 -0.73 -2.26 -16.81
C SER A 64 0.76 -2.35 -16.47
N GLY A 65 1.26 -3.58 -16.37
CA GLY A 65 2.67 -3.86 -16.10
C GLY A 65 3.14 -3.43 -14.71
N GLU A 66 2.20 -3.23 -13.79
CA GLU A 66 2.43 -3.16 -12.35
C GLU A 66 2.89 -4.53 -11.83
N LEU A 67 3.88 -4.53 -10.94
CA LEU A 67 4.50 -5.73 -10.37
C LEU A 67 4.24 -5.89 -8.88
N ALA A 68 3.99 -4.77 -8.19
CA ALA A 68 3.69 -4.70 -6.78
C ALA A 68 3.02 -3.36 -6.47
N GLU A 69 2.04 -3.35 -5.57
CA GLU A 69 1.48 -2.12 -4.99
C GLU A 69 1.34 -2.27 -3.47
N LEU A 70 1.66 -1.20 -2.75
CA LEU A 70 1.52 -1.10 -1.30
C LEU A 70 0.66 0.12 -0.94
N LEU A 71 -0.45 -0.13 -0.25
CA LEU A 71 -1.26 0.90 0.40
C LEU A 71 -0.82 1.05 1.87
N CYS A 72 -0.30 2.21 2.20
CA CYS A 72 0.17 2.58 3.52
C CYS A 72 -0.82 3.49 4.24
N GLY A 73 -0.98 3.27 5.55
CA GLY A 73 -1.81 4.11 6.41
C GLY A 73 -1.16 5.45 6.77
N GLN A 74 -1.62 6.04 7.89
CA GLN A 74 -1.05 7.25 8.47
C GLN A 74 0.46 7.08 8.71
N SER A 75 1.23 8.09 8.30
CA SER A 75 2.67 8.15 8.60
C SER A 75 2.90 8.16 10.12
N PRO A 76 3.91 7.43 10.64
CA PRO A 76 4.26 7.51 12.06
C PRO A 76 4.90 8.86 12.44
N ASP A 77 5.31 9.67 11.46
CA ASP A 77 5.70 11.06 11.68
C ASP A 77 4.44 11.91 11.93
N PRO A 78 4.34 12.63 13.06
CA PRO A 78 3.19 13.49 13.35
C PRO A 78 2.95 14.60 12.32
N SER A 79 3.97 15.00 11.57
CA SER A 79 3.88 15.98 10.48
C SER A 79 3.73 15.32 9.10
N GLY A 80 3.68 13.99 9.07
CA GLY A 80 3.64 13.21 7.85
C GLY A 80 2.25 13.07 7.23
N PRO A 81 2.18 12.47 6.04
CA PRO A 81 0.94 12.27 5.30
C PRO A 81 -0.04 11.32 6.00
N GLY A 82 -1.32 11.48 5.65
CA GLY A 82 -2.41 10.64 6.13
C GLY A 82 -2.45 9.25 5.50
N SER A 83 -1.92 9.12 4.29
CA SER A 83 -1.72 7.84 3.60
C SER A 83 -0.64 7.94 2.54
N GLY A 84 -0.16 6.77 2.11
CA GLY A 84 0.72 6.62 0.96
C GLY A 84 0.31 5.45 0.09
N VAL A 85 0.50 5.57 -1.22
CA VAL A 85 0.42 4.48 -2.20
C VAL A 85 1.76 4.42 -2.91
N TYR A 86 2.30 3.22 -3.06
CA TYR A 86 3.54 3.00 -3.78
C TYR A 86 3.35 1.84 -4.74
N ALA A 87 3.83 1.98 -5.96
CA ALA A 87 3.72 0.95 -6.99
C ALA A 87 5.05 0.75 -7.71
N LEU A 88 5.38 -0.51 -8.00
CA LEU A 88 6.53 -0.92 -8.80
C LEU A 88 6.05 -1.31 -10.20
N PHE A 89 6.71 -0.80 -11.22
CA PHE A 89 6.40 -1.10 -12.61
C PHE A 89 7.52 -1.86 -13.31
N SER A 90 7.14 -2.67 -14.28
CA SER A 90 8.06 -3.44 -15.13
C SER A 90 8.94 -2.57 -16.04
N ASN A 91 8.52 -1.34 -16.36
CA ASN A 91 9.25 -0.43 -17.23
C ASN A 91 8.79 1.03 -17.06
N GLY A 92 9.59 1.96 -17.59
CA GLY A 92 9.34 3.39 -17.52
C GLY A 92 8.11 3.88 -18.31
N THR A 93 7.69 3.18 -19.37
CA THR A 93 6.49 3.55 -20.15
C THR A 93 5.22 3.37 -19.33
N ASN A 94 5.12 2.25 -18.64
CA ASN A 94 3.99 1.97 -17.74
C ASN A 94 4.03 2.90 -16.52
N LEU A 95 5.21 3.16 -15.96
CA LEU A 95 5.40 4.14 -14.88
C LEU A 95 4.89 5.55 -15.28
N ALA A 96 5.29 6.06 -16.44
CA ALA A 96 4.86 7.38 -16.92
C ALA A 96 3.35 7.44 -17.20
N SER A 97 2.77 6.34 -17.66
CA SER A 97 1.32 6.21 -17.87
C SER A 97 0.56 6.24 -16.54
N ALA A 98 1.04 5.48 -15.54
CA ALA A 98 0.49 5.48 -14.20
C ALA A 98 0.58 6.86 -13.56
N PHE A 99 1.75 7.53 -13.63
CA PHE A 99 1.91 8.90 -13.13
C PHE A 99 0.88 9.86 -13.73
N SER A 100 0.69 9.82 -15.05
CA SER A 100 -0.28 10.66 -15.75
C SER A 100 -1.72 10.34 -15.33
N SER A 101 -2.04 9.07 -15.13
CA SER A 101 -3.35 8.60 -14.65
C SER A 101 -3.63 9.09 -13.23
N THR A 102 -2.67 8.95 -12.30
CA THR A 102 -2.81 9.34 -10.89
C THR A 102 -3.11 10.83 -10.72
N ILE A 103 -2.56 11.69 -11.59
CA ILE A 103 -2.69 13.16 -11.45
C ILE A 103 -3.85 13.76 -12.25
N LYS A 104 -4.58 12.96 -13.04
CA LYS A 104 -5.58 13.47 -14.00
C LYS A 104 -6.70 14.30 -13.36
N ASP A 105 -7.09 13.94 -12.13
CA ASP A 105 -8.18 14.57 -11.38
C ASP A 105 -7.66 15.49 -10.25
N VAL A 106 -6.35 15.72 -10.19
CA VAL A 106 -5.71 16.57 -9.17
C VAL A 106 -5.77 18.03 -9.62
N SER A 107 -6.23 18.91 -8.73
CA SER A 107 -6.08 20.35 -8.91
C SER A 107 -4.62 20.73 -8.68
N LEU A 108 -3.84 20.79 -9.76
CA LEU A 108 -2.40 20.99 -9.71
C LEU A 108 -2.01 22.35 -9.11
N ALA A 109 -0.96 22.34 -8.32
CA ALA A 109 -0.33 23.50 -7.70
C ALA A 109 1.19 23.38 -7.79
N ASN A 110 1.92 24.44 -7.44
CA ASN A 110 3.38 24.39 -7.44
C ASN A 110 3.92 23.42 -6.38
N CYS A 111 4.90 22.62 -6.75
CA CYS A 111 5.67 21.75 -5.87
C CYS A 111 6.84 22.51 -5.23
N GLY A 112 6.58 23.47 -4.34
CA GLY A 112 7.63 24.24 -3.67
C GLY A 112 8.73 24.74 -4.62
N ASP A 113 9.99 24.33 -4.39
CA ASP A 113 11.14 24.68 -5.23
C ASP A 113 11.32 23.81 -6.49
N ALA A 114 10.56 22.72 -6.66
CA ALA A 114 10.46 22.02 -7.95
C ALA A 114 9.60 22.80 -8.96
N GLY A 115 8.87 23.83 -8.52
CA GLY A 115 8.17 24.76 -9.38
C GLY A 115 6.82 24.24 -9.87
N GLN A 116 6.47 24.52 -11.12
CA GLN A 116 5.17 24.20 -11.70
C GLN A 116 4.95 22.69 -11.80
N SER A 117 3.74 22.23 -11.44
CA SER A 117 3.31 20.84 -11.65
C SER A 117 2.56 20.65 -12.97
N PRO A 118 2.72 19.49 -13.64
CA PRO A 118 3.75 18.48 -13.37
C PRO A 118 5.13 18.99 -13.79
N GLY A 119 6.18 18.49 -13.15
CA GLY A 119 7.57 18.87 -13.40
C GLY A 119 8.54 17.72 -13.18
N THR A 120 9.81 18.05 -13.01
CA THR A 120 10.85 17.07 -12.63
C THR A 120 11.42 17.42 -11.27
N TRP A 121 11.78 16.40 -10.50
CA TRP A 121 12.52 16.58 -9.26
C TRP A 121 13.97 16.14 -9.44
N LYS A 122 14.85 16.66 -8.58
CA LYS A 122 16.28 16.39 -8.64
C LYS A 122 16.80 15.85 -7.33
N GLN A 123 17.73 14.91 -7.42
CA GLN A 123 18.55 14.43 -6.31
C GLN A 123 20.02 14.65 -6.66
N ASN A 124 20.76 15.34 -5.79
CA ASN A 124 22.19 15.63 -6.01
C ASN A 124 22.49 16.26 -7.39
N GLY A 125 21.58 17.12 -7.86
CA GLY A 125 21.70 17.81 -9.15
C GLY A 125 21.27 17.00 -10.38
N GLN A 126 20.95 15.71 -10.24
CA GLN A 126 20.48 14.85 -11.33
C GLN A 126 18.96 14.71 -11.27
N THR A 127 18.30 14.61 -12.43
CA THR A 127 16.87 14.33 -12.50
C THR A 127 16.58 12.94 -11.95
N GLY A 128 15.71 12.85 -10.93
CA GLY A 128 15.31 11.58 -10.30
C GLY A 128 14.01 11.00 -10.87
N GLY A 129 13.16 11.87 -11.44
CA GLY A 129 11.90 11.49 -12.08
C GLY A 129 10.94 12.67 -12.21
N GLN A 130 9.66 12.34 -12.37
CA GLN A 130 8.54 13.27 -12.46
C GLN A 130 7.97 13.57 -11.08
N ILE A 131 7.39 14.75 -10.91
CA ILE A 131 6.67 15.15 -9.69
C ILE A 131 5.45 16.00 -10.03
N ALA A 132 4.38 15.84 -9.27
CA ALA A 132 3.20 16.68 -9.33
C ALA A 132 2.62 16.85 -7.92
N CYS A 133 2.25 18.07 -7.60
CA CYS A 133 1.63 18.45 -6.34
C CYS A 133 0.30 19.13 -6.62
N GLY A 134 -0.62 19.02 -5.68
CA GLY A 134 -1.92 19.67 -5.83
C GLY A 134 -2.87 19.26 -4.73
N THR A 135 -4.16 19.39 -5.00
CA THR A 135 -5.21 18.93 -4.10
C THR A 135 -6.21 18.03 -4.81
N TYR A 136 -6.70 17.02 -4.09
CA TYR A 136 -7.80 16.18 -4.51
C TYR A 136 -8.79 16.05 -3.36
N LYS A 137 -10.07 16.38 -3.60
CA LYS A 137 -11.13 16.37 -2.58
C LYS A 137 -10.75 17.08 -1.27
N ASN A 138 -10.09 18.24 -1.38
CA ASN A 138 -9.58 19.07 -0.28
C ASN A 138 -8.42 18.48 0.54
N TYR A 139 -7.76 17.43 0.06
CA TYR A 139 -6.52 16.92 0.63
C TYR A 139 -5.35 17.26 -0.28
N ALA A 140 -4.24 17.71 0.28
CA ALA A 140 -3.00 17.89 -0.44
C ALA A 140 -2.47 16.54 -0.90
N THR A 141 -2.02 16.49 -2.15
CA THR A 141 -1.44 15.31 -2.77
C THR A 141 -0.08 15.63 -3.36
N LEU A 142 0.80 14.61 -3.36
CA LEU A 142 2.10 14.66 -4.00
C LEU A 142 2.36 13.30 -4.64
N THR A 143 2.46 13.29 -5.97
CA THR A 143 2.82 12.11 -6.77
C THR A 143 4.21 12.31 -7.33
N TRP A 144 5.08 11.30 -7.28
CA TRP A 144 6.39 11.32 -7.91
C TRP A 144 6.75 9.96 -8.49
N THR A 145 7.70 9.95 -9.42
CA THR A 145 8.35 8.73 -9.91
C THR A 145 9.80 8.69 -9.46
N THR A 146 10.36 7.50 -9.30
CA THR A 146 11.80 7.26 -9.24
C THR A 146 12.19 6.42 -10.44
N ASP A 147 12.63 7.09 -11.51
CA ASP A 147 12.74 6.49 -12.84
C ASP A 147 13.77 5.34 -12.87
N ALA A 148 14.88 5.50 -12.16
CA ALA A 148 15.92 4.47 -12.05
C ALA A 148 15.43 3.18 -11.36
N LYS A 149 14.28 3.21 -10.70
CA LYS A 149 13.69 2.07 -9.98
C LYS A 149 12.33 1.64 -10.54
N ASN A 150 11.78 2.35 -11.53
CA ASN A 150 10.39 2.21 -11.99
C ASN A 150 9.35 2.26 -10.85
N VAL A 151 9.58 3.10 -9.84
CA VAL A 151 8.68 3.23 -8.68
C VAL A 151 7.85 4.50 -8.80
N LEU A 152 6.54 4.40 -8.54
CA LEU A 152 5.65 5.53 -8.29
C LEU A 152 5.38 5.63 -6.80
N GLY A 153 5.43 6.85 -6.27
CA GLY A 153 4.92 7.18 -4.94
C GLY A 153 3.80 8.20 -5.05
N HIS A 154 2.79 8.05 -4.19
CA HIS A 154 1.69 9.00 -4.06
C HIS A 154 1.35 9.18 -2.59
N LEU A 155 1.41 10.42 -2.10
CA LEU A 155 1.04 10.76 -0.73
C LEU A 155 -0.23 11.58 -0.73
N THR A 156 -1.09 11.34 0.27
CA THR A 156 -2.25 12.18 0.58
C THR A 156 -2.11 12.68 2.02
N ALA A 157 -2.14 14.00 2.22
CA ALA A 157 -2.12 14.61 3.54
C ALA A 157 -3.49 14.52 4.23
N ALA A 158 -3.53 14.77 5.54
CA ALA A 158 -4.78 14.91 6.29
C ALA A 158 -5.41 16.33 6.19
N ASN A 159 -4.77 17.24 5.44
CA ASN A 159 -5.17 18.62 5.24
C ASN A 159 -4.89 19.05 3.79
N SER A 160 -5.15 20.30 3.44
CA SER A 160 -4.95 20.86 2.10
C SER A 160 -3.60 21.58 1.90
N ASP A 161 -2.65 21.47 2.83
CA ASP A 161 -1.36 22.18 2.77
C ASP A 161 -0.35 21.45 1.88
N VAL A 162 -0.37 21.82 0.59
CA VAL A 162 0.54 21.26 -0.44
C VAL A 162 2.00 21.55 -0.13
N ASN A 163 2.32 22.73 0.41
CA ASN A 163 3.70 23.11 0.66
C ASN A 163 4.25 22.31 1.85
N ALA A 164 3.48 22.14 2.93
CA ALA A 164 3.89 21.30 4.06
C ALA A 164 4.13 19.84 3.62
N LEU A 165 3.24 19.27 2.80
CA LEU A 165 3.42 17.92 2.27
C LEU A 165 4.69 17.80 1.42
N TYR A 166 4.95 18.79 0.55
CA TYR A 166 6.16 18.83 -0.25
C TYR A 166 7.45 18.91 0.60
N GLN A 167 7.48 19.76 1.63
CA GLN A 167 8.64 19.85 2.52
C GLN A 167 8.88 18.54 3.28
N TRP A 168 7.81 17.86 3.73
CA TRP A 168 7.94 16.55 4.36
C TRP A 168 8.52 15.52 3.40
N TRP A 169 8.04 15.49 2.15
CA TRP A 169 8.53 14.57 1.12
C TRP A 169 10.02 14.82 0.83
N ARG A 170 10.50 16.06 0.80
CA ARG A 170 11.93 16.33 0.57
C ARG A 170 12.88 15.69 1.58
N THR A 171 12.43 15.49 2.81
CA THR A 171 13.27 14.93 3.89
C THR A 171 13.06 13.44 4.13
N ASN A 172 11.96 12.89 3.61
CA ASN A 172 11.54 11.51 3.90
C ASN A 172 11.25 10.68 2.65
N GLY A 173 11.12 11.32 1.48
CA GLY A 173 10.68 10.79 0.19
C GLY A 173 11.63 9.83 -0.46
#